data_AF-A0A425DMZ0-F1
#
_entry.id   AF-A0A425DMZ0-F1
#
_cell.length_a   1.000
_cell.length_b   1.000
_cell.length_c   1.000
_cell.angle_alpha   90.00
_cell.angle_beta   90.00
_cell.angle_gamma   90.00
#
_symmetry.space_group_name_H-M   'P 1'
#
loop_
_entity.id
_entity.type
_entity.pdbx_description
1 polymer ?
#
loop_
_entity_poly.entity_id
_entity_poly.type
_entity_poly.pdbx_seq_one_letter_code
_entity_poly.pdbx_strand_id
1 'polypeptide(L)'
;MPLLGFTLWLLSIYSNVNRRGSPPTIRGCLLSDRSTIKDYIDELKGLYYEHRRMDDAPRLLQLPDVLLRDDSKAKGDQSSDLVKNHAFHTVKLIEGGVDGTTGASHVLSGGITVDGGFFYLWRLHDLALCGTIALASASCFDVCATALAIGTLDGTVKVWDLAAWVSKSSSSPPPSNPRLLIIPPTTTLALRSHLTLTPFLRTRSSGQAHKISLVKVDLSDGSFLQAAATTDKGDVHVWDATKSEIILSLAPDRLMLFRNTLVCGTSAGLVRIFDLRNGKLTHRISGHPDAIQKTDTKGRVLWTAGHDGSVRWWGGKNAKVCPKSALCRGGIGALEMDETAVVAGYADGGMQAWDVRTQQPLCTFASSVGVSSLQFDKRKLVSVSKNGVACVWRWYAMYPHGVFPRQHTYTCVCFDEKHLVLGTTGGVAVVYTMEGGPAKKPTSVYDY
;
A
#
# COMPACT_ATOMS: atom_id res chain seq x y z
N MET A 1 10.21 -15.60 35.16
CA MET A 1 10.27 -14.12 35.18
C MET A 1 9.29 -13.33 34.27
N PRO A 2 8.34 -13.91 33.48
CA PRO A 2 7.46 -13.07 32.63
C PRO A 2 6.30 -12.40 33.38
N LEU A 3 5.94 -12.88 34.57
CA LEU A 3 4.80 -12.36 35.35
C LEU A 3 5.04 -10.97 35.93
N LEU A 4 6.28 -10.64 36.32
CA LEU A 4 6.64 -9.32 36.87
C LEU A 4 6.57 -8.20 35.81
N GLY A 5 6.98 -8.48 34.57
CA GLY A 5 6.87 -7.49 33.48
C GLY A 5 5.42 -7.19 33.11
N PHE A 6 4.56 -8.22 33.15
CA PHE A 6 3.14 -8.07 32.84
C PHE A 6 2.36 -7.30 33.92
N THR A 7 2.68 -7.51 35.21
CA THR A 7 2.03 -6.77 36.31
C THR A 7 2.44 -5.30 36.35
N LEU A 8 3.72 -4.99 36.12
CA LEU A 8 4.20 -3.60 35.96
C LEU A 8 3.58 -2.91 34.73
N TRP A 9 3.38 -3.65 33.64
CA TRP A 9 2.72 -3.12 32.45
C TRP A 9 1.22 -2.85 32.68
N LEU A 10 0.50 -3.75 33.36
CA LEU A 10 -0.90 -3.54 33.77
C LEU A 10 -1.06 -2.27 34.61
N LEU A 11 -0.14 -1.98 35.53
CA LEU A 11 -0.16 -0.75 36.33
C LEU A 11 0.00 0.53 35.47
N SER A 12 0.75 0.46 34.37
CA SER A 12 0.89 1.53 33.36
C SER A 12 -0.35 1.70 32.47
N ILE A 13 -1.18 0.66 32.33
CA ILE A 13 -2.49 0.77 31.67
C ILE A 13 -3.43 1.61 32.53
N TYR A 14 -3.47 1.35 33.85
CA TYR A 14 -4.34 2.08 34.77
C TYR A 14 -3.99 3.57 34.88
N SER A 15 -2.72 3.95 34.71
CA SER A 15 -2.33 5.36 34.66
C SER A 15 -2.75 6.07 33.37
N ASN A 16 -2.98 5.32 32.28
CA ASN A 16 -3.47 5.84 31.00
C ASN A 16 -5.00 5.90 30.91
N VAL A 17 -5.73 5.29 31.85
CA VAL A 17 -7.18 5.43 31.95
C VAL A 17 -7.47 6.66 32.81
N ASN A 18 -8.24 7.63 32.28
CA ASN A 18 -8.64 8.80 33.09
C ASN A 18 -9.32 8.31 34.38
N ARG A 19 -9.25 9.10 35.48
CA ARG A 19 -9.86 8.76 36.79
C ARG A 19 -11.35 8.32 36.76
N ARG A 20 -12.03 8.47 35.62
CA ARG A 20 -13.41 8.07 35.35
C ARG A 20 -13.56 6.78 34.49
N GLY A 21 -12.47 6.07 34.17
CA GLY A 21 -12.53 4.81 33.41
C GLY A 21 -12.49 4.94 31.88
N SER A 22 -12.40 6.15 31.32
CA SER A 22 -12.41 6.38 29.87
C SER A 22 -11.00 6.33 29.26
N PRO A 23 -10.81 5.76 28.04
CA PRO A 23 -9.54 5.83 27.32
C PRO A 23 -9.14 7.30 27.03
N PRO A 24 -7.84 7.59 26.83
CA PRO A 24 -7.36 8.92 26.43
C PRO A 24 -8.08 9.42 25.18
N THR A 25 -8.26 10.74 25.03
CA THR A 25 -9.01 11.34 23.91
C THR A 25 -8.57 10.83 22.53
N ILE A 26 -7.26 10.68 22.31
CA ILE A 26 -6.70 10.14 21.06
C ILE A 26 -7.15 8.69 20.83
N ARG A 27 -7.15 7.86 21.88
CA ARG A 27 -7.63 6.47 21.79
C ARG A 27 -9.14 6.38 21.65
N GLY A 28 -9.90 7.27 22.29
CA GLY A 28 -11.34 7.39 22.08
C GLY A 28 -11.71 7.73 20.64
N CYS A 29 -10.88 8.48 19.91
CA CYS A 29 -11.08 8.75 18.48
C CYS A 29 -10.72 7.55 17.57
N LEU A 30 -9.70 6.77 17.94
CA LEU A 30 -9.24 5.61 17.16
C LEU A 30 -10.15 4.38 17.36
N LEU A 31 -10.82 4.33 18.50
CA LEU A 31 -11.81 3.33 18.81
C LEU A 31 -13.19 3.76 18.27
N SER A 32 -14.05 2.79 17.96
CA SER A 32 -15.42 3.10 17.54
C SER A 32 -16.27 3.58 18.72
N ASP A 33 -17.36 4.32 18.43
CA ASP A 33 -18.33 4.78 19.46
C ASP A 33 -18.96 3.62 20.26
N ARG A 34 -18.86 2.37 19.77
CA ARG A 34 -19.37 1.15 20.41
C ARG A 34 -18.29 0.31 21.10
N SER A 35 -17.03 0.76 21.07
CA SER A 35 -15.93 0.03 21.69
C SER A 35 -16.08 -0.01 23.21
N THR A 36 -15.88 -1.19 23.78
CA THR A 36 -15.92 -1.37 25.23
C THR A 36 -14.53 -1.15 25.84
N ILE A 37 -14.48 -0.90 27.14
CA ILE A 37 -13.21 -0.84 27.89
C ILE A 37 -12.43 -2.15 27.74
N LYS A 38 -13.13 -3.29 27.60
CA LYS A 38 -12.52 -4.59 27.34
C LYS A 38 -11.77 -4.61 26.02
N ASP A 39 -12.40 -4.12 24.94
CA ASP A 39 -11.78 -4.04 23.62
C ASP A 39 -10.52 -3.14 23.65
N TYR A 40 -10.60 -2.02 24.38
CA TYR A 40 -9.44 -1.15 24.59
C TYR A 40 -8.28 -1.85 25.33
N ILE A 41 -8.58 -2.61 26.39
CA ILE A 41 -7.58 -3.37 27.12
C ILE A 41 -6.96 -4.46 26.23
N ASP A 42 -7.77 -5.14 25.41
CA ASP A 42 -7.29 -6.19 24.52
C ASP A 42 -6.43 -5.61 23.38
N GLU A 43 -6.76 -4.42 22.85
CA GLU A 43 -5.88 -3.70 21.91
C GLU A 43 -4.53 -3.32 22.54
N LEU A 44 -4.53 -2.87 23.80
CA LEU A 44 -3.29 -2.57 24.51
C LEU A 44 -2.44 -3.83 24.71
N LYS A 45 -3.08 -4.97 25.05
CA LYS A 45 -2.37 -6.26 25.17
C LYS A 45 -1.78 -6.66 23.83
N GLY A 46 -2.53 -6.53 22.75
CA GLY A 46 -2.06 -6.74 21.39
C GLY A 46 -0.80 -5.91 21.10
N LEU A 47 -0.84 -4.60 21.41
CA LEU A 47 0.31 -3.70 21.24
C LEU A 47 1.54 -4.17 22.03
N TYR A 48 1.36 -4.66 23.27
CA TYR A 48 2.47 -5.17 24.09
C TYR A 48 3.11 -6.43 23.48
N TYR A 49 2.30 -7.41 23.07
CA TYR A 49 2.81 -8.64 22.47
C TYR A 49 3.47 -8.38 21.12
N GLU A 50 2.87 -7.53 20.30
CA GLU A 50 3.45 -7.07 19.03
C GLU A 50 4.81 -6.43 19.23
N HIS A 51 4.94 -5.54 20.21
CA HIS A 51 6.21 -4.87 20.47
C HIS A 51 7.30 -5.87 20.85
N ARG A 52 6.97 -6.84 21.71
CA ARG A 52 7.91 -7.90 22.10
C ARG A 52 8.33 -8.76 20.91
N ARG A 53 7.43 -9.00 19.96
CA ARG A 53 7.74 -9.74 18.72
C ARG A 53 8.60 -8.95 17.74
N MET A 54 8.53 -7.62 17.78
CA MET A 54 9.46 -6.80 16.98
C MET A 54 10.90 -6.90 17.46
N ASP A 55 11.13 -7.30 18.72
CA ASP A 55 12.47 -7.57 19.26
C ASP A 55 12.99 -8.96 18.84
N ASP A 56 12.12 -9.86 18.38
CA ASP A 56 12.54 -11.15 17.83
C ASP A 56 13.26 -10.93 16.48
N ALA A 57 14.18 -11.86 16.13
CA ALA A 57 14.91 -11.78 14.88
C ALA A 57 13.95 -11.86 13.67
N PRO A 58 14.04 -10.94 12.69
CA PRO A 58 13.16 -10.94 11.54
C PRO A 58 13.44 -12.12 10.60
N ARG A 59 12.41 -12.53 9.87
CA ARG A 59 12.56 -13.45 8.73
C ARG A 59 12.94 -12.64 7.49
N LEU A 60 13.84 -13.16 6.66
CA LEU A 60 14.31 -12.48 5.46
C LEU A 60 13.80 -13.19 4.21
N LEU A 61 13.18 -12.44 3.30
CA LEU A 61 12.83 -12.88 1.95
C LEU A 61 13.94 -12.43 1.00
N GLN A 62 14.56 -13.37 0.30
CA GLN A 62 15.64 -13.09 -0.63
C GLN A 62 15.39 -13.81 -1.96
N LEU A 63 15.72 -13.15 -3.07
CA LEU A 63 15.66 -13.77 -4.39
C LEU A 63 16.64 -14.95 -4.49
N PRO A 64 16.21 -16.11 -5.00
CA PRO A 64 17.12 -17.22 -5.28
C PRO A 64 18.19 -16.82 -6.30
N ASP A 65 19.45 -17.17 -6.03
CA ASP A 65 20.60 -16.88 -6.91
C ASP A 65 20.45 -17.43 -8.33
N VAL A 66 19.63 -18.47 -8.51
CA VAL A 66 19.33 -19.09 -9.81
C VAL A 66 18.66 -18.09 -10.77
N LEU A 67 17.82 -17.19 -10.25
CA LEU A 67 17.12 -16.19 -11.07
C LEU A 67 18.04 -15.09 -11.59
N LEU A 68 19.23 -14.97 -11.00
CA LEU A 68 20.21 -13.95 -11.31
C LEU A 68 21.26 -14.46 -12.31
N ARG A 69 21.31 -15.77 -12.56
CA ARG A 69 22.33 -16.41 -13.40
C ARG A 69 21.97 -16.47 -14.89
N ASP A 70 20.69 -16.52 -15.25
CA ASP A 70 20.28 -16.75 -16.65
C ASP A 70 20.51 -15.55 -17.59
N ASP A 71 20.66 -14.33 -17.07
CA ASP A 71 20.96 -13.13 -17.88
C ASP A 71 22.48 -12.88 -18.10
N SER A 72 23.34 -13.62 -17.39
CA SER A 72 24.79 -13.41 -17.37
C SER A 72 25.52 -13.71 -18.69
N LYS A 73 24.84 -14.31 -19.68
CA LYS A 73 25.42 -14.56 -21.00
C LYS A 73 25.19 -13.46 -22.03
N ALA A 74 24.40 -12.41 -21.73
CA ALA A 74 24.05 -11.42 -22.76
C ALA A 74 24.22 -9.94 -22.36
N LYS A 75 24.18 -9.56 -21.08
CA LYS A 75 24.44 -8.15 -20.65
C LYS A 75 25.11 -8.13 -19.28
N GLY A 76 26.17 -7.31 -19.15
CA GLY A 76 27.10 -7.33 -18.02
C GLY A 76 26.48 -7.17 -16.62
N ASP A 77 27.31 -7.46 -15.62
CA ASP A 77 27.00 -7.58 -14.18
C ASP A 77 26.07 -6.49 -13.60
N GLN A 78 26.13 -5.27 -14.13
CA GLN A 78 25.32 -4.12 -13.69
C GLN A 78 23.80 -4.34 -13.81
N SER A 79 23.34 -5.10 -14.81
CA SER A 79 21.91 -5.37 -15.02
C SER A 79 21.33 -6.28 -13.92
N SER A 80 22.11 -7.26 -13.46
CA SER A 80 21.69 -8.19 -12.41
C SER A 80 21.55 -7.50 -11.05
N ASP A 81 22.44 -6.56 -10.74
CA ASP A 81 22.39 -5.79 -9.49
C ASP A 81 21.21 -4.81 -9.47
N LEU A 82 20.85 -4.23 -10.63
CA LEU A 82 19.67 -3.38 -10.75
C LEU A 82 18.37 -4.15 -10.46
N VAL A 83 18.24 -5.37 -10.97
CA VAL A 83 17.09 -6.25 -10.71
C VAL A 83 17.02 -6.58 -9.21
N LYS A 84 18.14 -6.98 -8.59
CA LYS A 84 18.20 -7.24 -7.14
C LYS A 84 17.76 -6.02 -6.34
N ASN A 85 18.30 -4.86 -6.64
CA ASN A 85 18.03 -3.65 -5.86
C ASN A 85 16.56 -3.18 -5.94
N HIS A 86 15.86 -3.52 -7.02
CA HIS A 86 14.46 -3.12 -7.23
C HIS A 86 13.44 -4.22 -6.91
N ALA A 87 13.87 -5.46 -6.67
CA ALA A 87 12.99 -6.60 -6.44
C ALA A 87 12.03 -6.45 -5.24
N PHE A 88 12.43 -5.66 -4.24
CA PHE A 88 11.65 -5.37 -3.04
C PHE A 88 11.44 -3.87 -2.85
N HIS A 89 11.56 -3.07 -3.93
CA HIS A 89 11.32 -1.63 -3.86
C HIS A 89 9.88 -1.32 -3.48
N THR A 90 8.92 -2.08 -4.03
CA THR A 90 7.54 -2.14 -3.53
C THR A 90 7.25 -3.50 -2.92
N VAL A 91 6.44 -3.49 -1.86
CA VAL A 91 5.94 -4.68 -1.20
C VAL A 91 4.47 -4.46 -0.83
N LYS A 92 3.63 -5.44 -1.14
CA LYS A 92 2.20 -5.45 -0.81
C LYS A 92 1.79 -6.81 -0.28
N LEU A 93 1.00 -6.79 0.78
CA LEU A 93 0.39 -7.99 1.37
C LEU A 93 -0.89 -8.35 0.61
N ILE A 94 -1.09 -9.64 0.39
CA ILE A 94 -2.28 -10.20 -0.28
C ILE A 94 -2.97 -11.15 0.70
N GLU A 95 -4.22 -10.83 1.01
CA GLU A 95 -5.10 -11.70 1.78
C GLU A 95 -5.53 -12.90 0.94
N GLY A 96 -5.32 -14.10 1.48
CA GLY A 96 -5.74 -15.32 0.80
C GLY A 96 -7.23 -15.53 1.01
N GLY A 97 -8.04 -15.32 -0.01
CA GLY A 97 -9.49 -15.50 0.07
C GLY A 97 -9.98 -16.95 0.27
N VAL A 98 -9.10 -17.90 0.62
CA VAL A 98 -9.42 -19.33 0.64
C VAL A 98 -9.50 -19.90 2.06
N ASP A 99 -8.74 -19.37 3.01
CA ASP A 99 -8.76 -19.86 4.38
C ASP A 99 -9.24 -18.73 5.28
N GLY A 100 -10.31 -18.96 6.06
CA GLY A 100 -10.88 -18.02 7.04
C GLY A 100 -9.95 -17.59 8.18
N THR A 101 -8.63 -17.69 7.98
CA THR A 101 -7.58 -17.07 8.76
C THR A 101 -7.56 -15.57 8.46
N THR A 102 -7.72 -14.75 9.49
CA THR A 102 -7.59 -13.30 9.41
C THR A 102 -6.12 -12.94 9.16
N GLY A 103 -5.72 -12.65 7.92
CA GLY A 103 -4.36 -12.19 7.61
C GLY A 103 -3.88 -12.53 6.20
N ALA A 104 -2.80 -11.89 5.80
CA ALA A 104 -2.15 -12.09 4.51
C ALA A 104 -1.51 -13.48 4.43
N SER A 105 -1.73 -14.14 3.30
CA SER A 105 -1.13 -15.44 3.01
C SER A 105 0.09 -15.30 2.08
N HIS A 106 0.11 -14.23 1.28
CA HIS A 106 1.12 -14.00 0.25
C HIS A 106 1.64 -12.56 0.29
N VAL A 107 2.84 -12.36 -0.26
CA VAL A 107 3.47 -11.05 -0.47
C VAL A 107 3.74 -10.88 -1.96
N LEU A 108 3.31 -9.77 -2.54
CA LEU A 108 3.79 -9.32 -3.84
C LEU A 108 4.93 -8.34 -3.62
N SER A 109 6.11 -8.67 -4.14
CA SER A 109 7.24 -7.75 -4.20
C SER A 109 7.54 -7.41 -5.66
N GLY A 110 8.12 -6.24 -5.90
CA GLY A 110 8.60 -5.92 -7.23
C GLY A 110 9.06 -4.49 -7.39
N GLY A 111 9.32 -4.14 -8.64
CA GLY A 111 9.72 -2.81 -9.04
C GLY A 111 9.79 -2.69 -10.56
N ILE A 112 9.88 -1.45 -11.01
CA ILE A 112 10.16 -1.13 -12.41
C ILE A 112 11.56 -0.54 -12.48
N THR A 113 12.38 -1.12 -13.35
CA THR A 113 13.71 -0.64 -13.71
C THR A 113 13.70 -0.05 -15.12
N VAL A 114 14.86 0.40 -15.58
CA VAL A 114 15.05 0.88 -16.96
C VAL A 114 14.81 -0.24 -17.99
N ASP A 115 15.13 -1.48 -17.62
CA ASP A 115 15.05 -2.65 -18.50
C ASP A 115 13.67 -3.34 -18.50
N GLY A 116 12.77 -2.95 -17.58
CA GLY A 116 11.42 -3.49 -17.49
C GLY A 116 10.88 -3.60 -16.06
N GLY A 117 9.73 -4.24 -15.91
CA GLY A 117 9.06 -4.49 -14.64
C GLY A 117 9.22 -5.93 -14.21
N PHE A 118 9.64 -6.12 -12.96
CA PHE A 118 9.81 -7.44 -12.34
C PHE A 118 8.96 -7.52 -11.07
N PHE A 119 8.11 -8.53 -10.98
CA PHE A 119 7.28 -8.79 -9.80
C PHE A 119 7.35 -10.26 -9.39
N TYR A 120 7.32 -10.50 -8.09
CA TYR A 120 7.50 -11.79 -7.45
C TYR A 120 6.39 -12.01 -6.44
N LEU A 121 5.74 -13.17 -6.51
CA LEU A 121 4.74 -13.58 -5.51
C LEU A 121 5.38 -14.58 -4.55
N TRP A 122 5.29 -14.30 -3.26
CA TRP A 122 5.84 -15.10 -2.17
C TRP A 122 4.73 -15.64 -1.30
N ARG A 123 4.89 -16.84 -0.76
CA ARG A 123 4.03 -17.40 0.29
C ARG A 123 4.65 -17.11 1.65
N LEU A 124 3.88 -16.52 2.58
CA LEU A 124 4.40 -16.07 3.88
C LEU A 124 4.75 -17.19 4.85
N HIS A 125 4.00 -18.30 4.83
CA HIS A 125 4.23 -19.42 5.73
C HIS A 125 5.64 -20.02 5.54
N ASP A 126 5.97 -20.37 4.29
CA ASP A 126 7.21 -21.06 3.91
C ASP A 126 8.29 -20.12 3.35
N LEU A 127 7.98 -18.83 3.16
CA LEU A 127 8.83 -17.86 2.46
C LEU A 127 9.22 -18.29 1.04
N ALA A 128 8.40 -19.14 0.42
CA ALA A 128 8.67 -19.72 -0.89
C ALA A 128 8.21 -18.79 -2.03
N LEU A 129 9.00 -18.75 -3.10
CA LEU A 129 8.63 -18.04 -4.33
C LEU A 129 7.60 -18.86 -5.12
N CYS A 130 6.42 -18.29 -5.35
CA CYS A 130 5.31 -18.93 -6.05
C CYS A 130 5.28 -18.63 -7.55
N GLY A 131 5.91 -17.55 -8.00
CA GLY A 131 6.01 -17.23 -9.42
C GLY A 131 6.61 -15.85 -9.68
N THR A 132 6.81 -15.54 -10.96
CA THR A 132 7.45 -14.31 -11.39
C THR A 132 6.74 -13.70 -12.59
N ILE A 133 6.67 -12.38 -12.64
CA ILE A 133 6.23 -11.60 -13.78
C ILE A 133 7.45 -10.78 -14.23
N ALA A 134 7.84 -10.94 -15.49
CA ALA A 134 8.89 -10.15 -16.12
C ALA A 134 8.31 -9.51 -17.39
N LEU A 135 8.37 -8.18 -17.47
CA LEU A 135 7.81 -7.43 -18.60
C LEU A 135 8.73 -6.30 -19.03
N ALA A 136 9.45 -6.49 -20.14
CA ALA A 136 10.43 -5.52 -20.65
C ALA A 136 9.82 -4.14 -21.00
N SER A 137 8.54 -4.09 -21.38
CA SER A 137 7.86 -2.84 -21.75
C SER A 137 7.12 -2.16 -20.59
N ALA A 138 7.31 -2.58 -19.33
CA ALA A 138 6.63 -1.95 -18.20
C ALA A 138 7.11 -0.51 -17.96
N SER A 139 6.17 0.40 -17.70
CA SER A 139 6.46 1.82 -17.42
C SER A 139 6.00 2.27 -16.02
N CYS A 140 4.86 1.77 -15.57
CA CYS A 140 4.27 2.07 -14.27
C CYS A 140 3.40 0.88 -13.83
N PHE A 141 3.07 0.81 -12.54
CA PHE A 141 2.22 -0.25 -12.01
C PHE A 141 1.40 0.26 -10.82
N ASP A 142 0.35 -0.46 -10.51
CA ASP A 142 -0.41 -0.31 -9.27
C ASP A 142 -0.98 -1.67 -8.85
N VAL A 143 -1.19 -1.82 -7.55
CA VAL A 143 -1.61 -3.08 -6.93
C VAL A 143 -2.80 -2.80 -6.02
N CYS A 144 -3.89 -3.52 -6.24
CA CYS A 144 -5.00 -3.62 -5.29
C CYS A 144 -4.98 -4.99 -4.60
N ALA A 145 -5.92 -5.22 -3.68
CA ALA A 145 -5.98 -6.48 -2.93
C ALA A 145 -6.12 -7.73 -3.82
N THR A 146 -6.77 -7.61 -4.98
CA THR A 146 -7.11 -8.74 -5.85
C THR A 146 -6.40 -8.74 -7.19
N ALA A 147 -5.77 -7.64 -7.60
CA ALA A 147 -5.14 -7.53 -8.91
C ALA A 147 -3.90 -6.63 -8.92
N LEU A 148 -3.00 -6.93 -9.85
CA LEU A 148 -1.87 -6.11 -10.25
C LEU A 148 -2.12 -5.60 -11.66
N ALA A 149 -1.96 -4.31 -11.92
CA ALA A 149 -1.87 -3.81 -13.29
C ALA A 149 -0.56 -3.11 -13.57
N ILE A 150 -0.07 -3.31 -14.79
CA ILE A 150 1.16 -2.77 -15.32
C ILE A 150 0.85 -2.02 -16.60
N GLY A 151 1.17 -0.73 -16.63
CA GLY A 151 1.14 0.08 -17.83
C GLY A 151 2.37 -0.20 -18.67
N THR A 152 2.19 -0.27 -19.99
CA THR A 152 3.27 -0.54 -20.94
C THR A 152 3.63 0.67 -21.79
N LEU A 153 4.85 0.68 -22.32
CA LEU A 153 5.32 1.64 -23.33
C LEU A 153 4.48 1.59 -24.62
N ASP A 154 3.85 0.44 -24.89
CA ASP A 154 3.02 0.21 -26.07
C ASP A 154 1.60 0.81 -25.95
N GLY A 155 1.29 1.50 -24.84
CA GLY A 155 -0.03 2.08 -24.59
C GLY A 155 -1.09 1.07 -24.15
N THR A 156 -0.68 -0.14 -23.75
CA THR A 156 -1.58 -1.17 -23.20
C THR A 156 -1.42 -1.31 -21.68
N VAL A 157 -2.51 -1.54 -20.97
CA VAL A 157 -2.49 -1.88 -19.55
C VAL A 157 -2.70 -3.38 -19.43
N LYS A 158 -1.74 -4.09 -18.86
CA LYS A 158 -1.86 -5.52 -18.58
C LYS A 158 -2.29 -5.71 -17.14
N VAL A 159 -3.24 -6.61 -16.89
CA VAL A 159 -3.80 -6.87 -15.56
C VAL A 159 -3.66 -8.35 -15.23
N TRP A 160 -3.24 -8.63 -14.01
CA TRP A 160 -3.10 -9.96 -13.42
C TRP A 160 -4.05 -10.08 -12.23
N ASP A 161 -4.87 -11.12 -12.24
CA ASP A 161 -5.70 -11.51 -11.11
C ASP A 161 -4.84 -12.29 -10.10
N LEU A 162 -4.66 -11.71 -8.92
CA LEU A 162 -3.85 -12.28 -7.84
C LEU A 162 -4.54 -13.45 -7.17
N ALA A 163 -5.89 -13.48 -7.08
CA ALA A 163 -6.62 -14.58 -6.47
C ALA A 163 -6.51 -15.86 -7.34
N ALA A 164 -6.63 -15.70 -8.66
CA ALA A 164 -6.39 -16.79 -9.61
C ALA A 164 -4.95 -17.31 -9.57
N TRP A 165 -3.98 -16.44 -9.27
CA TRP A 165 -2.58 -16.84 -9.11
C TRP A 165 -2.34 -17.57 -7.79
N VAL A 166 -2.84 -17.04 -6.68
CA VAL A 166 -2.73 -17.67 -5.35
C VAL A 166 -3.31 -19.09 -5.37
N SER A 167 -4.51 -19.28 -5.94
CA SER A 167 -5.14 -20.61 -6.04
C SER A 167 -4.36 -21.62 -6.89
N LYS A 168 -3.72 -21.16 -7.98
CA LYS A 168 -2.80 -22.02 -8.77
C LYS A 168 -1.58 -22.42 -7.94
N SER A 169 -1.02 -21.48 -7.18
CA SER A 169 0.19 -21.71 -6.38
C SER A 169 -0.03 -22.62 -5.17
N SER A 170 -1.23 -22.66 -4.58
CA SER A 170 -1.57 -23.56 -3.47
C SER A 170 -1.77 -25.01 -3.92
N SER A 171 -2.09 -25.24 -5.20
CA SER A 171 -2.38 -26.57 -5.74
C SER A 171 -1.16 -27.39 -6.15
N SER A 172 0.00 -26.75 -6.35
CA SER A 172 1.24 -27.42 -6.77
C SER A 172 2.22 -27.60 -5.61
N PRO A 173 2.82 -28.80 -5.40
CA PRO A 173 3.95 -28.94 -4.49
C PRO A 173 5.09 -28.02 -4.94
N PRO A 174 5.93 -27.50 -4.01
CA PRO A 174 7.04 -26.65 -4.37
C PRO A 174 7.93 -27.42 -5.36
N PRO A 175 8.18 -26.88 -6.57
CA PRO A 175 8.96 -27.61 -7.56
C PRO A 175 10.39 -27.77 -7.02
N SER A 176 10.94 -28.98 -7.14
CA SER A 176 12.33 -29.31 -6.77
C SER A 176 13.38 -28.51 -7.55
N ASN A 177 12.94 -27.77 -8.56
CA ASN A 177 13.73 -26.84 -9.34
C ASN A 177 12.89 -25.54 -9.48
N PRO A 178 13.39 -24.36 -9.06
CA PRO A 178 12.68 -23.09 -9.19
C PRO A 178 12.71 -22.62 -10.66
N ARG A 179 12.17 -23.43 -11.57
CA ARG A 179 11.95 -23.00 -12.95
C ARG A 179 10.85 -21.94 -12.91
N LEU A 180 11.28 -20.73 -13.23
CA LEU A 180 10.49 -19.51 -13.41
C LEU A 180 9.13 -19.81 -14.06
N LEU A 181 8.09 -19.93 -13.24
CA LEU A 181 6.72 -19.84 -13.73
C LEU A 181 6.48 -18.37 -14.08
N ILE A 182 6.75 -18.04 -15.35
CA ILE A 182 6.39 -16.75 -15.92
C ILE A 182 4.88 -16.75 -16.12
N ILE A 183 4.20 -15.83 -15.45
CA ILE A 183 2.75 -15.82 -15.44
C ILE A 183 2.21 -14.83 -16.46
N PRO A 184 1.42 -15.30 -17.45
CA PRO A 184 0.85 -14.43 -18.45
C PRO A 184 -0.20 -13.50 -17.81
N PRO A 185 -0.43 -12.31 -18.40
CA PRO A 185 -1.49 -11.42 -17.96
C PRO A 185 -2.87 -12.08 -18.10
N THR A 186 -3.74 -11.85 -17.14
CA THR A 186 -5.14 -12.33 -17.18
C THR A 186 -5.92 -11.57 -18.23
N THR A 187 -5.76 -10.24 -18.27
CA THR A 187 -6.41 -9.38 -19.26
C THR A 187 -5.43 -8.33 -19.79
N THR A 188 -5.61 -7.96 -21.06
CA THR A 188 -4.84 -6.90 -21.72
C THR A 188 -5.79 -5.83 -22.21
N LEU A 189 -5.69 -4.64 -21.65
CA LEU A 189 -6.54 -3.50 -21.96
C LEU A 189 -5.79 -2.60 -22.94
N ALA A 190 -6.39 -2.35 -24.09
CA ALA A 190 -5.86 -1.46 -25.11
C ALA A 190 -6.79 -0.27 -25.32
N LEU A 191 -6.22 0.85 -25.75
CA LEU A 191 -6.96 2.05 -26.17
C LEU A 191 -7.91 1.81 -27.36
N ARG A 192 -7.71 0.71 -28.11
CA ARG A 192 -8.53 0.30 -29.26
C ARG A 192 -9.34 -0.94 -28.91
N SER A 193 -10.32 -0.82 -28.03
CA SER A 193 -11.13 -1.94 -27.53
C SER A 193 -12.21 -2.44 -28.52
N HIS A 194 -11.86 -2.75 -29.77
CA HIS A 194 -12.89 -3.23 -30.73
C HIS A 194 -12.51 -4.30 -31.77
N LEU A 195 -11.32 -4.91 -31.76
CA LEU A 195 -11.06 -6.00 -32.70
C LEU A 195 -10.50 -7.23 -31.99
N THR A 196 -11.41 -8.16 -31.73
CA THR A 196 -11.16 -9.61 -31.66
C THR A 196 -10.65 -10.12 -33.01
N LEU A 197 -9.48 -9.65 -33.43
CA LEU A 197 -8.76 -10.22 -34.57
C LEU A 197 -7.33 -10.51 -34.14
N THR A 198 -7.01 -11.80 -34.26
CA THR A 198 -5.72 -12.47 -34.21
C THR A 198 -4.45 -11.60 -34.15
N PRO A 199 -3.43 -11.98 -33.36
CA PRO A 199 -2.26 -11.16 -33.06
C PRO A 199 -1.25 -11.03 -34.21
N PHE A 200 -1.63 -11.29 -35.47
CA PHE A 200 -0.68 -11.45 -36.59
C PHE A 200 -0.66 -10.36 -37.64
N LEU A 201 -1.44 -9.27 -37.51
CA LEU A 201 -1.29 -8.12 -38.41
C LEU A 201 -0.64 -6.94 -37.67
N ARG A 202 0.68 -6.83 -37.83
CA ARG A 202 1.39 -5.54 -37.70
C ARG A 202 0.85 -4.60 -38.79
N THR A 203 -0.27 -3.94 -38.54
CA THR A 203 -0.69 -2.83 -39.38
C THR A 203 0.29 -1.68 -39.13
N ARG A 204 1.09 -1.37 -40.15
CA ARG A 204 1.90 -0.16 -40.24
C ARG A 204 0.97 1.07 -40.22
N SER A 205 0.53 1.50 -39.04
CA SER A 205 0.14 2.90 -38.84
C SER A 205 1.21 3.56 -38.00
N SER A 206 2.05 4.31 -38.70
CA SER A 206 2.95 5.33 -38.14
C SER A 206 2.33 6.09 -36.96
N GLY A 207 3.04 6.08 -35.81
CA GLY A 207 3.03 7.00 -34.65
C GLY A 207 1.70 7.59 -34.16
N GLN A 208 1.21 7.38 -32.95
CA GLN A 208 1.91 7.30 -31.66
C GLN A 208 1.11 6.36 -30.75
N ALA A 209 1.66 5.19 -30.41
CA ALA A 209 1.23 4.53 -29.18
C ALA A 209 1.74 5.39 -28.03
N HIS A 210 0.82 5.92 -27.22
CA HIS A 210 1.19 6.80 -26.12
C HIS A 210 1.66 5.98 -24.93
N LYS A 211 2.85 6.30 -24.43
CA LYS A 211 3.40 5.64 -23.25
C LYS A 211 2.46 5.86 -22.09
N ILE A 212 2.11 4.80 -21.37
CA ILE A 212 1.36 4.95 -20.13
C ILE A 212 2.31 5.49 -19.04
N SER A 213 1.93 6.61 -18.42
CA SER A 213 2.72 7.31 -17.41
C SER A 213 2.29 6.96 -15.98
N LEU A 214 1.01 6.68 -15.77
CA LEU A 214 0.43 6.30 -14.48
C LEU A 214 -0.62 5.22 -14.72
N VAL A 215 -0.66 4.19 -13.86
CA VAL A 215 -1.77 3.25 -13.77
C VAL A 215 -2.30 3.26 -12.35
N LYS A 216 -3.62 3.10 -12.21
CA LYS A 216 -4.31 2.90 -10.94
C LYS A 216 -5.35 1.80 -11.08
N VAL A 217 -5.40 0.91 -10.09
CA VAL A 217 -6.32 -0.24 -10.08
C VAL A 217 -7.05 -0.25 -8.77
N ASP A 218 -8.35 -0.50 -8.83
CA ASP A 218 -9.15 -0.67 -7.65
C ASP A 218 -10.30 -1.65 -7.88
N LEU A 219 -10.74 -2.26 -6.79
CA LEU A 219 -11.89 -3.14 -6.78
C LEU A 219 -13.09 -2.33 -6.30
N SER A 220 -14.07 -2.12 -7.19
CA SER A 220 -15.37 -1.59 -6.77
C SER A 220 -16.06 -2.56 -5.80
N ASP A 221 -16.89 -2.05 -4.87
CA ASP A 221 -17.62 -2.78 -3.82
C ASP A 221 -18.55 -3.91 -4.34
N GLY A 222 -17.98 -4.96 -4.94
CA GLY A 222 -18.62 -6.26 -5.13
C GLY A 222 -18.62 -6.90 -6.52
N SER A 223 -17.87 -6.43 -7.55
CA SER A 223 -17.74 -7.25 -8.79
C SER A 223 -16.80 -6.76 -9.88
N PHE A 224 -16.64 -5.44 -10.06
CA PHE A 224 -15.93 -4.92 -11.23
C PHE A 224 -14.54 -4.45 -10.84
N LEU A 225 -13.52 -5.08 -11.42
CA LEU A 225 -12.16 -4.60 -11.37
C LEU A 225 -12.03 -3.43 -12.35
N GLN A 226 -11.67 -2.26 -11.85
CA GLN A 226 -11.50 -1.08 -12.67
C GLN A 226 -10.02 -0.73 -12.74
N ALA A 227 -9.57 -0.42 -13.95
CA ALA A 227 -8.21 0.05 -14.19
C ALA A 227 -8.30 1.41 -14.87
N ALA A 228 -7.42 2.32 -14.48
CA ALA A 228 -7.27 3.57 -15.19
C ALA A 228 -5.82 3.89 -15.45
N ALA A 229 -5.59 4.54 -16.58
CA ALA A 229 -4.27 4.87 -17.04
C ALA A 229 -4.23 6.29 -17.59
N THR A 230 -3.15 6.97 -17.24
CA THR A 230 -2.79 8.27 -17.79
C THR A 230 -1.73 8.06 -18.86
N THR A 231 -1.90 8.65 -20.03
CA THR A 231 -0.90 8.65 -21.10
C THR A 231 0.17 9.71 -20.86
N ASP A 232 1.22 9.72 -21.68
CA ASP A 232 2.26 10.76 -21.69
C ASP A 232 1.72 12.15 -22.05
N LYS A 233 0.69 12.21 -22.90
CA LYS A 233 -0.08 13.42 -23.22
C LYS A 233 -0.96 13.90 -22.07
N GLY A 234 -1.15 13.06 -21.06
CA GLY A 234 -1.97 13.31 -19.89
C GLY A 234 -3.40 12.79 -20.01
N ASP A 235 -3.83 12.33 -21.19
CA ASP A 235 -5.17 11.76 -21.38
C ASP A 235 -5.40 10.58 -20.43
N VAL A 236 -6.55 10.58 -19.78
CA VAL A 236 -6.94 9.57 -18.79
C VAL A 236 -8.00 8.67 -19.39
N HIS A 237 -7.75 7.36 -19.36
CA HIS A 237 -8.70 6.35 -19.79
C HIS A 237 -9.03 5.42 -18.62
N VAL A 238 -10.30 5.07 -18.48
CA VAL A 238 -10.80 4.14 -17.46
C VAL A 238 -11.45 2.96 -18.16
N TRP A 239 -11.06 1.76 -17.75
CA TRP A 239 -11.58 0.50 -18.26
C TRP A 239 -12.30 -0.29 -17.16
N ASP A 240 -13.33 -1.03 -17.56
CA ASP A 240 -13.79 -2.20 -16.84
C ASP A 240 -12.88 -3.37 -17.22
N ALA A 241 -12.02 -3.81 -16.30
CA ALA A 241 -11.06 -4.88 -16.57
C ALA A 241 -11.73 -6.25 -16.74
N THR A 242 -12.98 -6.43 -16.26
CA THR A 242 -13.73 -7.69 -16.43
C THR A 242 -14.30 -7.82 -17.84
N LYS A 243 -14.79 -6.71 -18.41
CA LYS A 243 -15.35 -6.65 -19.76
C LYS A 243 -14.35 -6.23 -20.82
N SER A 244 -13.19 -5.72 -20.42
CA SER A 244 -12.18 -5.11 -21.31
C SER A 244 -12.72 -3.93 -22.15
N GLU A 245 -13.69 -3.20 -21.61
CA GLU A 245 -14.34 -2.05 -22.25
C GLU A 245 -13.90 -0.73 -21.62
N ILE A 246 -13.80 0.32 -22.45
CA ILE A 246 -13.54 1.68 -21.97
C ILE A 246 -14.84 2.28 -21.42
N ILE A 247 -14.82 2.68 -20.15
CA ILE A 247 -15.93 3.39 -19.49
C ILE A 247 -15.84 4.89 -19.77
N LEU A 248 -14.64 5.46 -19.64
CA LEU A 248 -14.44 6.91 -19.66
C LEU A 248 -13.11 7.28 -20.30
N SER A 249 -13.11 8.37 -21.08
CA SER A 249 -11.91 9.01 -21.62
C SER A 249 -11.95 10.50 -21.30
N LEU A 250 -10.91 11.01 -20.66
CA LEU A 250 -10.79 12.38 -20.18
C LEU A 250 -9.52 13.04 -20.70
N ALA A 251 -9.59 14.36 -20.86
CA ALA A 251 -8.47 15.23 -21.17
C ALA A 251 -7.51 15.37 -19.94
N PRO A 252 -6.36 16.07 -20.06
CA PRO A 252 -5.20 15.73 -19.25
C PRO A 252 -5.31 16.06 -17.76
N ASP A 253 -5.38 15.01 -16.93
CA ASP A 253 -5.46 15.07 -15.45
C ASP A 253 -4.48 14.05 -14.82
N ARG A 254 -3.85 14.39 -13.68
CA ARG A 254 -2.57 13.78 -13.24
C ARG A 254 -2.68 12.75 -12.12
N LEU A 255 -3.82 12.67 -11.43
CA LEU A 255 -4.01 11.82 -10.26
C LEU A 255 -5.36 11.15 -10.30
N MET A 256 -5.43 9.91 -9.85
CA MET A 256 -6.67 9.15 -9.86
C MET A 256 -6.82 8.35 -8.56
N LEU A 257 -8.01 8.43 -7.98
CA LEU A 257 -8.46 7.50 -6.96
C LEU A 257 -9.83 6.95 -7.33
N PHE A 258 -10.02 5.66 -7.08
CA PHE A 258 -11.19 4.87 -7.46
C PHE A 258 -11.80 4.25 -6.21
N ARG A 259 -13.13 4.18 -6.17
CA ARG A 259 -13.99 3.25 -5.39
C ARG A 259 -15.46 3.44 -5.81
N ASN A 260 -15.75 3.28 -7.12
CA ASN A 260 -16.98 3.69 -7.86
C ASN A 260 -17.07 5.14 -8.35
N THR A 261 -16.30 6.05 -7.77
CA THR A 261 -16.11 7.40 -8.29
C THR A 261 -14.65 7.60 -8.66
N LEU A 262 -14.40 8.20 -9.81
CA LEU A 262 -13.06 8.62 -10.21
C LEU A 262 -12.81 10.02 -9.66
N VAL A 263 -11.78 10.17 -8.83
CA VAL A 263 -11.31 11.48 -8.36
C VAL A 263 -10.04 11.85 -9.11
N CYS A 264 -10.13 12.88 -9.95
CA CYS A 264 -9.04 13.44 -10.72
C CYS A 264 -8.45 14.69 -10.07
N GLY A 265 -7.16 14.68 -9.76
CA GLY A 265 -6.42 15.87 -9.34
C GLY A 265 -5.63 16.49 -10.48
N THR A 266 -5.77 17.80 -10.68
CA THR A 266 -5.00 18.54 -11.71
C THR A 266 -3.75 19.19 -11.13
N SER A 267 -2.81 19.55 -12.01
CA SER A 267 -1.66 20.38 -11.65
C SER A 267 -2.05 21.78 -11.18
N ALA A 268 -3.25 22.25 -11.53
CA ALA A 268 -3.78 23.55 -11.13
C ALA A 268 -4.59 23.50 -9.82
N GLY A 269 -4.49 22.41 -9.03
CA GLY A 269 -5.16 22.29 -7.74
C GLY A 269 -6.68 22.07 -7.82
N LEU A 270 -7.20 21.73 -9.01
CA LEU A 270 -8.60 21.39 -9.21
C LEU A 270 -8.81 19.89 -8.96
N VAL A 271 -9.89 19.56 -8.26
CA VAL A 271 -10.39 18.20 -8.13
C VAL A 271 -11.63 18.05 -9.00
N ARG A 272 -11.64 17.03 -9.86
CA ARG A 272 -12.84 16.60 -10.61
C ARG A 272 -13.27 15.24 -10.10
N ILE A 273 -14.56 15.07 -9.83
CA ILE A 273 -15.14 13.80 -9.41
C ILE A 273 -16.09 13.34 -10.51
N PHE A 274 -15.91 12.12 -10.99
CA PHE A 274 -16.75 11.49 -11.98
C PHE A 274 -17.45 10.27 -11.37
N ASP A 275 -18.71 10.08 -11.71
CA ASP A 275 -19.43 8.85 -11.42
C ASP A 275 -19.15 7.86 -12.56
N LEU A 276 -18.56 6.71 -12.22
CA LEU A 276 -18.15 5.72 -13.21
C LEU A 276 -19.31 4.88 -13.72
N ARG A 277 -20.48 4.91 -13.07
CA ARG A 277 -21.66 4.18 -13.54
C ARG A 277 -22.28 4.84 -14.78
N ASN A 278 -22.18 6.16 -14.88
CA ASN A 278 -22.75 6.95 -15.97
C ASN A 278 -21.69 7.72 -16.77
N GLY A 279 -20.42 7.70 -16.35
CA GLY A 279 -19.32 8.43 -16.98
C GLY A 279 -19.44 9.96 -16.87
N LYS A 280 -20.30 10.47 -15.98
CA LYS A 280 -20.58 11.91 -15.88
C LYS A 280 -19.75 12.56 -14.78
N LEU A 281 -19.32 13.80 -15.06
CA LEU A 281 -18.75 14.69 -14.04
C LEU A 281 -19.83 15.04 -13.02
N THR A 282 -19.62 14.67 -11.76
CA THR A 282 -20.54 14.98 -10.66
C THR A 282 -20.13 16.25 -9.93
N HIS A 283 -18.83 16.41 -9.64
CA HIS A 283 -18.33 17.56 -8.90
C HIS A 283 -17.07 18.14 -9.51
N ARG A 284 -17.02 19.47 -9.53
CA ARG A 284 -15.81 20.25 -9.81
C ARG A 284 -15.51 21.08 -8.58
N ILE A 285 -14.37 20.78 -7.97
CA ILE A 285 -14.01 21.30 -6.66
C ILE A 285 -12.67 22.01 -6.82
N SER A 286 -12.66 23.32 -6.63
CA SER A 286 -11.44 24.12 -6.59
C SER A 286 -11.09 24.42 -5.14
N GLY A 287 -9.84 24.20 -4.76
CA GLY A 287 -9.39 24.60 -3.45
C GLY A 287 -7.89 24.68 -3.33
N HIS A 288 -7.16 23.66 -3.77
CA HIS A 288 -5.71 23.67 -3.62
C HIS A 288 -5.09 24.80 -4.46
N PRO A 289 -4.16 25.59 -3.89
CA PRO A 289 -3.45 26.65 -4.61
C PRO A 289 -2.38 26.07 -5.56
N ASP A 290 -2.01 24.81 -5.37
CA ASP A 290 -0.95 24.12 -6.11
C ASP A 290 -1.39 22.70 -6.49
N ALA A 291 -0.55 22.01 -7.25
CA ALA A 291 -0.76 20.65 -7.71
C ALA A 291 -1.10 19.71 -6.56
N ILE A 292 -2.18 18.95 -6.74
CA ILE A 292 -2.52 17.86 -5.84
C ILE A 292 -1.46 16.77 -6.01
N GLN A 293 -1.02 16.16 -4.92
CA GLN A 293 0.01 15.12 -4.89
C GLN A 293 -0.55 13.76 -4.46
N LYS A 294 -1.46 13.75 -3.48
CA LYS A 294 -2.11 12.53 -2.98
C LYS A 294 -3.58 12.79 -2.70
N THR A 295 -4.39 11.75 -2.82
CA THR A 295 -5.81 11.77 -2.52
C THR A 295 -6.20 10.45 -1.87
N ASP A 296 -7.15 10.48 -0.95
CA ASP A 296 -7.74 9.29 -0.34
C ASP A 296 -9.24 9.49 -0.11
N THR A 297 -10.07 8.45 -0.24
CA THR A 297 -11.53 8.55 -0.01
C THR A 297 -12.07 7.35 0.76
N LYS A 298 -13.02 7.62 1.66
CA LYS A 298 -13.80 6.57 2.34
C LYS A 298 -15.25 7.01 2.40
N GLY A 299 -16.11 6.25 1.72
CA GLY A 299 -17.52 6.60 1.55
C GLY A 299 -17.71 7.94 0.83
N ARG A 300 -18.39 8.89 1.47
CA ARG A 300 -18.69 10.23 0.90
C ARG A 300 -17.63 11.29 1.21
N VAL A 301 -16.56 10.91 1.91
CA VAL A 301 -15.51 11.84 2.34
C VAL A 301 -14.29 11.67 1.45
N LEU A 302 -13.80 12.78 0.91
CA LEU A 302 -12.57 12.89 0.15
C LEU A 302 -11.54 13.70 0.95
N TRP A 303 -10.32 13.18 1.00
CA TRP A 303 -9.13 13.86 1.49
C TRP A 303 -8.16 14.08 0.34
N THR A 304 -7.57 15.28 0.32
CA THR A 304 -6.64 15.69 -0.74
C THR A 304 -5.46 16.38 -0.12
N ALA A 305 -4.29 16.13 -0.68
CA ALA A 305 -3.01 16.59 -0.19
C ALA A 305 -2.29 17.31 -1.34
N GLY A 306 -1.99 18.58 -1.15
CA GLY A 306 -1.33 19.42 -2.15
C GLY A 306 0.20 19.47 -2.01
N HIS A 307 0.87 19.95 -3.06
CA HIS A 307 2.30 20.27 -3.04
C HIS A 307 2.60 21.47 -2.12
N ASP A 308 1.61 22.34 -1.91
CA ASP A 308 1.60 23.40 -0.90
C ASP A 308 1.74 22.88 0.55
N GLY A 309 1.62 21.56 0.73
CA GLY A 309 1.65 20.91 2.03
C GLY A 309 0.36 21.10 2.81
N SER A 310 -0.75 21.50 2.18
CA SER A 310 -2.06 21.53 2.81
C SER A 310 -2.78 20.20 2.63
N VAL A 311 -3.43 19.75 3.69
CA VAL A 311 -4.38 18.63 3.66
C VAL A 311 -5.78 19.21 3.74
N ARG A 312 -6.68 18.76 2.87
CA ARG A 312 -8.05 19.26 2.79
C ARG A 312 -9.05 18.14 2.80
N TRP A 313 -10.10 18.36 3.58
CA TRP A 313 -11.26 17.52 3.72
C TRP A 313 -12.42 18.04 2.87
N TRP A 314 -13.12 17.11 2.23
CA TRP A 314 -14.27 17.35 1.38
C TRP A 314 -15.37 16.36 1.75
N GLY A 315 -16.43 16.82 2.40
CA GLY A 315 -17.62 15.99 2.69
C GLY A 315 -18.91 16.82 2.75
N GLY A 316 -18.89 18.01 2.16
CA GLY A 316 -20.02 18.95 2.13
C GLY A 316 -19.85 19.97 1.00
N LYS A 317 -20.61 21.08 1.06
CA LYS A 317 -20.57 22.13 0.02
C LYS A 317 -19.22 22.84 -0.07
N ASN A 318 -18.48 22.95 1.04
CA ASN A 318 -17.22 23.69 1.12
C ASN A 318 -16.05 22.78 1.52
N ALA A 319 -14.87 23.11 1.01
CA ALA A 319 -13.60 22.57 1.50
C ALA A 319 -13.39 22.95 2.95
N LYS A 320 -12.84 22.03 3.75
CA LYS A 320 -12.18 22.40 4.99
C LYS A 320 -10.68 22.16 4.85
N VAL A 321 -9.89 23.22 5.05
CA VAL A 321 -8.44 23.09 5.15
C VAL A 321 -8.10 22.62 6.56
N CYS A 322 -7.38 21.51 6.66
CA CYS A 322 -6.96 20.96 7.93
C CYS A 322 -5.75 21.75 8.45
N PRO A 323 -5.74 22.15 9.73
CA PRO A 323 -4.66 22.95 10.28
C PRO A 323 -3.35 22.14 10.27
N LYS A 324 -2.28 22.77 9.78
CA LYS A 324 -0.92 22.21 9.71
C LYS A 324 -0.12 22.61 10.94
N SER A 325 0.59 21.64 11.54
CA SER A 325 1.52 21.90 12.64
C SER A 325 2.82 22.54 12.14
N ALA A 326 3.44 23.39 12.96
CA ALA A 326 4.72 24.03 12.66
C ALA A 326 5.90 23.04 12.51
N LEU A 327 5.73 21.82 13.01
CA LEU A 327 6.70 20.73 12.89
C LEU A 327 6.71 20.08 11.50
N CYS A 328 5.65 20.28 10.72
CA CYS A 328 5.48 19.68 9.40
C CYS A 328 5.99 20.62 8.32
N ARG A 329 6.89 20.15 7.44
CA ARG A 329 7.56 21.00 6.44
C ARG A 329 7.55 20.37 5.05
N GLY A 330 7.45 21.23 4.04
CA GLY A 330 7.36 20.80 2.64
C GLY A 330 5.99 20.33 2.21
N GLY A 331 5.94 19.77 1.00
CA GLY A 331 4.78 19.10 0.42
C GLY A 331 4.51 17.74 1.07
N ILE A 332 3.47 17.05 0.61
CA ILE A 332 3.04 15.77 1.19
C ILE A 332 3.69 14.61 0.44
N GLY A 333 4.47 13.79 1.14
CA GLY A 333 5.15 12.61 0.58
C GLY A 333 4.29 11.35 0.64
N ALA A 334 3.58 11.17 1.76
CA ALA A 334 2.67 10.05 1.98
C ALA A 334 1.35 10.55 2.59
N LEU A 335 0.23 9.95 2.17
CA LEU A 335 -1.09 10.18 2.76
C LEU A 335 -1.76 8.82 2.87
N GLU A 336 -2.33 8.56 4.02
CA GLU A 336 -3.08 7.34 4.30
C GLU A 336 -4.28 7.70 5.18
N MET A 337 -5.40 7.02 4.94
CA MET A 337 -6.62 7.17 5.72
C MET A 337 -7.21 5.82 6.09
N ASP A 338 -7.81 5.78 7.27
CA ASP A 338 -8.73 4.73 7.70
C ASP A 338 -10.11 5.35 8.04
N GLU A 339 -10.99 4.60 8.70
CA GLU A 339 -12.31 5.03 9.16
C GLU A 339 -12.26 6.16 10.18
N THR A 340 -11.22 6.18 11.01
CA THR A 340 -11.15 7.03 12.20
C THR A 340 -10.15 8.17 12.06
N ALA A 341 -9.02 7.93 11.37
CA ALA A 341 -7.93 8.90 11.27
C ALA A 341 -7.41 9.00 9.84
N VAL A 342 -6.81 10.16 9.54
CA VAL A 342 -5.98 10.41 8.35
C VAL A 342 -4.62 10.85 8.82
N VAL A 343 -3.56 10.30 8.23
CA VAL A 343 -2.19 10.69 8.54
C VAL A 343 -1.48 11.14 7.27
N ALA A 344 -0.88 12.33 7.32
CA ALA A 344 -0.01 12.83 6.27
C ALA A 344 1.44 12.86 6.75
N GLY A 345 2.30 12.21 5.97
CA GLY A 345 3.76 12.30 6.08
C GLY A 345 4.30 13.35 5.12
N TYR A 346 5.06 14.29 5.67
CA TYR A 346 5.58 15.42 4.90
C TYR A 346 6.94 15.11 4.30
N ALA A 347 7.22 15.73 3.15
CA ALA A 347 8.40 15.47 2.34
C ALA A 347 9.71 16.00 2.95
N ASP A 348 9.65 17.01 3.82
CA ASP A 348 10.84 17.62 4.44
C ASP A 348 10.88 17.44 5.96
N GLY A 349 9.92 16.69 6.51
CA GLY A 349 9.91 16.32 7.93
C GLY A 349 8.58 16.58 8.62
N GLY A 350 8.37 15.81 9.68
CA GLY A 350 7.14 15.79 10.46
C GLY A 350 6.03 14.96 9.82
N MET A 351 5.10 14.54 10.66
CA MET A 351 3.84 13.95 10.23
C MET A 351 2.72 14.46 11.10
N GLN A 352 1.51 14.47 10.56
CA GLN A 352 0.35 14.93 11.30
C GLN A 352 -0.84 14.03 11.05
N ALA A 353 -1.58 13.77 12.12
CA ALA A 353 -2.82 13.02 12.09
C ALA A 353 -4.02 13.92 12.37
N TRP A 354 -5.13 13.62 11.72
CA TRP A 354 -6.42 14.26 11.95
C TRP A 354 -7.50 13.20 12.12
N ASP A 355 -8.51 13.54 12.91
CA ASP A 355 -9.71 12.71 13.10
C ASP A 355 -10.62 12.89 11.88
N VAL A 356 -11.09 11.79 11.29
CA VAL A 356 -11.97 11.81 10.12
C VAL A 356 -13.33 12.44 10.44
N ARG A 357 -13.87 12.18 11.64
CA ARG A 357 -15.20 12.62 12.07
C ARG A 357 -15.19 14.08 12.51
N THR A 358 -14.24 14.46 13.36
CA THR A 358 -14.18 15.83 13.91
C THR A 358 -13.36 16.79 13.05
N GLN A 359 -12.52 16.27 12.16
CA GLN A 359 -11.60 17.02 11.30
C GLN A 359 -10.63 17.90 12.11
N GLN A 360 -10.39 17.53 13.36
CA GLN A 360 -9.45 18.18 14.27
C GLN A 360 -8.11 17.45 14.25
N PRO A 361 -6.99 18.15 14.49
CA PRO A 361 -5.70 17.50 14.63
C PRO A 361 -5.70 16.57 15.85
N LEU A 362 -5.31 15.31 15.64
CA LEU A 362 -5.19 14.30 16.70
C LEU A 362 -3.83 14.36 17.38
N CYS A 363 -2.78 14.26 16.57
CA CYS A 363 -1.41 14.28 17.05
C CYS A 363 -0.44 14.72 15.95
N THR A 364 0.76 15.13 16.38
CA THR A 364 1.87 15.45 15.50
C THR A 364 3.06 14.58 15.87
N PHE A 365 3.69 13.98 14.86
CA PHE A 365 4.89 13.17 15.03
C PHE A 365 6.10 13.97 14.54
N ALA A 366 7.09 14.13 15.42
CA ALA A 366 8.32 14.83 15.12
C ALA A 366 9.28 13.90 14.40
N SER A 367 9.31 13.98 13.07
CA SER A 367 10.35 13.36 12.24
C SER A 367 11.27 14.44 11.71
N SER A 368 12.59 14.26 11.87
CA SER A 368 13.61 15.16 11.30
C SER A 368 13.82 14.94 9.81
N VAL A 369 13.32 13.84 9.25
CA VAL A 369 13.52 13.45 7.86
C VAL A 369 12.18 13.25 7.15
N GLY A 370 12.15 13.56 5.86
CA GLY A 370 10.99 13.38 5.00
C GLY A 370 10.48 11.93 4.97
N VAL A 371 9.15 11.79 4.96
CA VAL A 371 8.45 10.50 4.92
C VAL A 371 8.12 10.14 3.47
N SER A 372 8.56 8.97 3.02
CA SER A 372 8.33 8.45 1.66
C SER A 372 7.15 7.48 1.62
N SER A 373 6.98 6.66 2.65
CA SER A 373 5.92 5.67 2.77
C SER A 373 5.43 5.60 4.21
N LEU A 374 4.15 5.30 4.37
CA LEU A 374 3.46 5.28 5.64
C LEU A 374 2.42 4.17 5.62
N GLN A 375 2.33 3.44 6.74
CA GLN A 375 1.16 2.64 7.07
C GLN A 375 0.76 2.83 8.54
N PHE A 376 -0.52 2.80 8.88
CA PHE A 376 -0.98 2.81 10.28
C PHE A 376 -2.15 1.87 10.57
N ASP A 377 -2.29 1.52 11.84
CA ASP A 377 -3.45 0.84 12.40
C ASP A 377 -3.92 1.60 13.66
N LYS A 378 -4.94 1.07 14.34
CA LYS A 378 -5.47 1.66 15.59
C LYS A 378 -4.46 1.70 16.73
N ARG A 379 -3.38 0.92 16.68
CA ARG A 379 -2.42 0.67 17.76
C ARG A 379 -1.10 1.41 17.56
N LYS A 380 -0.56 1.40 16.34
CA LYS A 380 0.76 1.85 15.93
C LYS A 380 0.72 2.48 14.55
N LEU A 381 1.77 3.20 14.26
CA LEU A 381 2.03 3.77 12.94
C LEU A 381 3.47 3.44 12.57
N VAL A 382 3.71 3.08 11.31
CA VAL A 382 5.04 2.77 10.78
C VAL A 382 5.33 3.69 9.62
N SER A 383 6.41 4.44 9.72
CA SER A 383 6.86 5.37 8.68
C SER A 383 8.19 4.91 8.10
N VAL A 384 8.35 5.06 6.79
CA VAL A 384 9.63 4.92 6.10
C VAL A 384 10.07 6.30 5.60
N SER A 385 11.31 6.64 5.90
CA SER A 385 11.92 7.90 5.49
C SER A 385 12.57 7.79 4.12
N LYS A 386 12.70 8.93 3.43
CA LYS A 386 13.50 9.07 2.20
C LYS A 386 14.95 8.58 2.36
N ASN A 387 15.52 8.66 3.56
CA ASN A 387 16.89 8.18 3.85
C ASN A 387 16.95 6.69 4.18
N GLY A 388 15.86 5.95 3.96
CA GLY A 388 15.81 4.52 4.20
C GLY A 388 15.68 4.10 5.65
N VAL A 389 15.30 5.01 6.55
CA VAL A 389 15.09 4.70 7.97
C VAL A 389 13.61 4.43 8.20
N ALA A 390 13.28 3.28 8.76
CA ALA A 390 11.93 2.94 9.18
C ALA A 390 11.77 3.14 10.70
N CYS A 391 10.65 3.74 11.11
CA CYS A 391 10.34 4.04 12.51
C CYS A 391 8.95 3.55 12.87
N VAL A 392 8.80 3.05 14.10
CA VAL A 392 7.50 2.70 14.70
C VAL A 392 7.11 3.79 15.68
N TRP A 393 5.85 4.19 15.62
CA TRP A 393 5.28 5.28 16.39
C TRP A 393 4.05 4.81 17.15
N ARG A 394 3.79 5.46 18.28
CA ARG A 394 2.56 5.30 19.05
C ARG A 394 1.75 6.57 18.93
N TRP A 395 0.44 6.44 18.78
CA TRP A 395 -0.47 7.57 18.54
C TRP A 395 -0.40 8.73 19.55
N TYR A 396 -0.02 8.43 20.79
CA TYR A 396 0.07 9.39 21.88
C TYR A 396 1.49 9.94 22.10
N ALA A 397 2.49 9.43 21.37
CA ALA A 397 3.88 9.85 21.49
C ALA A 397 4.28 10.72 20.30
N MET A 398 4.86 11.88 20.60
CA MET A 398 5.40 12.79 19.58
C MET A 398 6.68 12.23 18.93
N TYR A 399 7.46 11.42 19.66
CA TYR A 399 8.73 10.85 19.23
C TYR A 399 8.58 9.39 18.81
N PRO A 400 9.47 8.86 17.95
CA PRO A 400 9.41 7.48 17.54
C PRO A 400 9.63 6.56 18.75
N HIS A 401 8.81 5.51 18.84
CA HIS A 401 8.93 4.50 19.89
C HIS A 401 10.14 3.59 19.63
N GLY A 402 10.38 3.25 18.37
CA GLY A 402 11.50 2.42 17.96
C GLY A 402 11.92 2.72 16.52
N VAL A 403 13.19 2.42 16.23
CA VAL A 403 13.77 2.55 14.89
C VAL A 403 14.25 1.17 14.46
N PHE A 404 13.90 0.75 13.25
CA PHE A 404 14.33 -0.54 12.72
C PHE A 404 15.85 -0.56 12.43
N PRO A 405 16.48 -1.75 12.39
CA PRO A 405 17.92 -1.87 12.16
C PRO A 405 18.39 -1.13 10.91
N ARG A 406 19.38 -0.23 11.07
CA ARG A 406 19.92 0.59 9.96
C ARG A 406 20.82 -0.19 8.99
N GLN A 407 20.89 -1.51 9.10
CA GLN A 407 21.63 -2.38 8.19
C GLN A 407 21.03 -2.39 6.78
N HIS A 408 19.72 -2.11 6.69
CA HIS A 408 19.01 -2.04 5.42
C HIS A 408 18.47 -0.62 5.18
N THR A 409 18.39 -0.25 3.90
CA THR A 409 17.71 0.97 3.45
C THR A 409 16.30 0.59 3.05
N TYR A 410 15.32 1.02 3.83
CA TYR A 410 13.91 0.68 3.64
C TYR A 410 13.26 1.59 2.59
N THR A 411 12.47 1.02 1.68
CA THR A 411 11.79 1.79 0.61
C THR A 411 10.29 1.92 0.86
N CYS A 412 9.67 0.86 1.36
CA CYS A 412 8.24 0.76 1.56
C CYS A 412 7.93 -0.08 2.79
N VAL A 413 6.73 0.12 3.32
CA VAL A 413 6.17 -0.65 4.41
C VAL A 413 4.82 -1.20 4.00
N CYS A 414 4.55 -2.46 4.37
CA CYS A 414 3.23 -3.04 4.34
C CYS A 414 3.04 -3.95 5.57
N PHE A 415 1.93 -3.85 6.28
CA PHE A 415 1.60 -4.71 7.41
C PHE A 415 0.11 -5.01 7.49
N ASP A 416 -0.20 -6.12 8.12
CA ASP A 416 -1.53 -6.54 8.54
C ASP A 416 -1.52 -6.82 10.06
N GLU A 417 -2.53 -7.50 10.58
CA GLU A 417 -2.57 -7.87 12.00
C GLU A 417 -1.49 -8.90 12.43
N LYS A 418 -0.89 -9.62 11.48
CA LYS A 418 -0.05 -10.81 11.72
C LYS A 418 1.38 -10.69 11.21
N HIS A 419 1.64 -9.78 10.31
CA HIS A 419 2.82 -9.69 9.47
C HIS A 419 3.13 -8.21 9.24
N LEU A 420 4.38 -7.82 9.49
CA LEU A 420 4.92 -6.53 9.07
C LEU A 420 6.05 -6.82 8.09
N VAL A 421 5.94 -6.29 6.88
CA VAL A 421 6.92 -6.46 5.81
C VAL A 421 7.51 -5.12 5.41
N LEU A 422 8.83 -5.05 5.42
CA LEU A 422 9.59 -3.89 5.00
C LEU A 422 10.38 -4.25 3.73
N GLY A 423 10.13 -3.51 2.65
CA GLY A 423 10.92 -3.62 1.43
C GLY A 423 12.24 -2.88 1.57
N THR A 424 13.32 -3.42 1.00
CA THR A 424 14.65 -2.80 1.03
C THR A 424 15.23 -2.64 -0.36
N THR A 425 16.17 -1.70 -0.51
CA THR A 425 16.96 -1.54 -1.75
C THR A 425 18.05 -2.60 -1.93
N GLY A 426 18.20 -3.54 -1.00
CA GLY A 426 19.29 -4.52 -0.98
C GLY A 426 18.92 -5.90 -1.51
N GLY A 427 17.80 -6.03 -2.23
CA GLY A 427 17.33 -7.32 -2.73
C GLY A 427 16.80 -8.27 -1.65
N VAL A 428 16.40 -7.71 -0.50
CA VAL A 428 15.82 -8.44 0.62
C VAL A 428 14.54 -7.74 1.08
N ALA A 429 13.53 -8.48 1.50
CA ALA A 429 12.45 -7.95 2.33
C ALA A 429 12.53 -8.51 3.76
N VAL A 430 12.31 -7.65 4.74
CA VAL A 430 12.35 -7.97 6.16
C VAL A 430 10.92 -8.22 6.63
N VAL A 431 10.65 -9.41 7.15
CA VAL A 431 9.32 -9.87 7.59
C VAL A 431 9.32 -10.11 9.09
N TYR A 432 8.46 -9.41 9.81
CA TYR A 432 8.18 -9.60 11.24
C TYR A 432 6.83 -10.27 11.42
N THR A 433 6.74 -11.22 12.34
CA THR A 433 5.47 -11.86 12.73
C THR A 433 4.89 -11.18 13.96
N MET A 434 3.70 -10.60 13.80
CA MET A 434 3.02 -9.72 14.76
C MET A 434 1.92 -10.43 15.57
N GLU A 435 1.61 -11.71 15.31
CA GLU A 435 0.54 -12.43 16.03
C GLU A 435 0.68 -12.33 17.56
N GLY A 436 -0.35 -11.72 18.18
CA GLY A 436 -0.39 -11.32 19.58
C GLY A 436 -1.51 -12.00 20.37
N GLY A 437 -1.45 -13.33 20.47
CA GLY A 437 -2.08 -14.05 21.57
C GLY A 437 -0.98 -14.70 22.42
N PRO A 438 -1.19 -14.95 23.74
CA PRO A 438 -0.37 -15.95 24.41
C PRO A 438 -0.49 -17.22 23.57
N ALA A 439 0.63 -17.78 23.11
CA ALA A 439 0.61 -19.15 22.62
C ALA A 439 -0.16 -19.95 23.67
N LYS A 440 -1.30 -20.55 23.28
CA LYS A 440 -1.94 -21.55 24.15
C LYS A 440 -0.78 -22.45 24.54
N LYS A 441 -0.51 -22.58 25.85
CA LYS A 441 0.45 -23.57 26.32
C LYS A 441 0.15 -24.84 25.52
N PRO A 442 1.16 -25.54 24.95
CA PRO A 442 0.90 -26.87 24.44
C PRO A 442 0.10 -27.57 25.55
N THR A 443 -1.06 -28.12 25.19
CA THR A 443 -1.84 -28.95 26.09
C THR A 443 -0.89 -30.04 26.54
N SER A 444 -0.22 -29.80 27.67
CA SER A 444 0.68 -30.75 28.28
C SER A 444 -0.25 -31.87 28.69
N VAL A 445 -0.08 -32.98 27.98
CA VAL A 445 -0.47 -34.32 28.39
C VAL A 445 -0.06 -34.48 29.85
N TYR A 446 -1.01 -34.28 30.73
CA TYR A 446 -1.04 -34.81 32.10
C TYR A 446 -2.51 -35.07 32.38
N ASP A 447 -3.02 -36.13 31.75
CA ASP A 447 -3.98 -36.99 32.44
C ASP A 447 -3.18 -37.90 33.36
N TYR A 448 -3.72 -38.05 34.57
CA TYR A 448 -3.29 -38.82 35.74
C TYR A 448 -2.44 -38.09 36.78
#